data_AF-A0A0F9G2F6-F1
#
_entry.id   AF-A0A0F9G2F6-F1
#
_cell.length_a   1.000
_cell.length_b   1.000
_cell.length_c   1.000
_cell.angle_alpha   90.00
_cell.angle_beta   90.00
_cell.angle_gamma   90.00
#
_symmetry.space_group_name_H-M   'P 1'
#
loop_
_entity.id
_entity.type
_entity.pdbx_description
1 polymer ?
#
loop_
_entity_poly.entity_id
_entity_poly.type
_entity_poly.pdbx_seq_one_letter_code
_entity_poly.pdbx_strand_id
1 'polypeptide(L)'
;MAREIFLEDFEDIFTFVSEQANVEIVVSTENLNKLKTLINVAYDMVCSSFEWWFLQKKFIINLEPPYSTGTVDVTEKSSAIVGSSTLWSANVAAKAMFNVDGDAEIYPIQSVGSNTAIVLGVTDTEVTYKEYTATG
;
A
#
# COMPACT_ATOMS: atom_id res chain seq x y z
N MET A 1 -32.11 10.94 31.88
CA MET A 1 -32.51 11.74 30.71
C MET A 1 -31.34 11.76 29.76
N ALA A 2 -31.47 11.17 28.57
CA ALA A 2 -30.43 11.29 27.54
C ALA A 2 -30.40 12.75 27.08
N ARG A 3 -29.26 13.42 27.22
CA ARG A 3 -29.05 14.76 26.68
C ARG A 3 -29.07 14.60 25.15
N GLU A 4 -30.04 15.20 24.46
CA GLU A 4 -29.95 15.37 23.01
C GLU A 4 -28.79 16.33 22.76
N ILE A 5 -27.66 15.78 22.32
CA ILE A 5 -26.46 16.54 21.96
C ILE A 5 -26.58 16.77 20.46
N PHE A 6 -26.88 18.00 20.06
CA PHE A 6 -26.74 18.45 18.69
C PHE A 6 -25.24 18.62 18.44
N LEU A 7 -24.67 17.74 17.60
CA LEU A 7 -23.27 17.81 17.15
C LEU A 7 -23.29 18.59 15.84
N GLU A 8 -22.98 19.89 15.89
CA GLU A 8 -23.03 20.76 14.71
C GLU A 8 -21.67 20.82 13.99
N ASP A 9 -20.58 20.65 14.73
CA ASP A 9 -19.23 20.65 14.17
C ASP A 9 -18.36 19.46 14.66
N PHE A 10 -17.14 19.38 14.13
CA PHE A 10 -16.19 18.32 14.46
C PHE A 10 -15.54 18.52 15.85
N GLU A 11 -15.55 19.75 16.37
CA GLU A 11 -15.02 20.08 17.70
C GLU A 11 -15.94 19.53 18.80
N ASP A 12 -17.24 19.51 18.55
CA ASP A 12 -18.24 18.85 19.40
C ASP A 12 -18.01 17.34 19.51
N ILE A 13 -17.64 16.69 18.40
CA ILE A 13 -17.31 15.24 18.37
C ILE A 13 -16.06 14.97 19.20
N PHE A 14 -15.01 15.78 19.01
CA PHE A 14 -13.75 15.64 19.74
C PHE A 14 -13.96 15.80 21.26
N THR A 15 -14.74 16.81 21.66
CA THR A 15 -15.10 17.05 23.05
C THR A 15 -15.94 15.90 23.61
N PHE A 16 -16.96 15.43 22.88
CA PHE A 16 -17.79 14.32 23.32
C PHE A 16 -17.00 13.01 23.53
N VAL A 17 -16.11 12.65 22.61
CA VAL A 17 -15.29 11.42 22.76
C VAL A 17 -14.31 11.57 23.92
N SER A 18 -13.76 12.76 24.17
CA SER A 18 -12.89 13.00 25.32
C SER A 18 -13.61 12.85 26.66
N GLU A 19 -14.88 13.29 26.74
CA GLU A 19 -15.76 13.10 27.89
C GLU A 19 -16.12 11.62 28.09
N GLN A 20 -16.45 10.89 27.02
CA GLN A 20 -16.80 9.47 27.08
C GLN A 20 -15.61 8.57 27.42
N ALA A 21 -14.42 8.90 26.94
CA ALA A 21 -13.20 8.15 27.22
C ALA A 21 -12.59 8.48 28.60
N ASN A 22 -13.12 9.50 29.30
CA ASN A 22 -12.58 10.03 30.56
C ASN A 22 -11.07 10.35 30.47
N VAL A 23 -10.67 10.95 29.34
CA VAL A 23 -9.26 11.28 29.05
C VAL A 23 -9.06 12.78 29.18
N GLU A 24 -8.25 13.21 30.15
CA GLU A 24 -7.84 14.62 30.27
C GLU A 24 -6.92 15.00 29.10
N ILE A 25 -7.41 15.86 28.21
CA ILE A 25 -6.72 16.32 27.00
C ILE A 25 -5.54 17.27 27.32
N VAL A 26 -5.60 17.98 28.45
CA VAL A 26 -4.71 19.13 28.74
C VAL A 26 -3.27 18.71 29.10
N VAL A 27 -3.03 17.45 29.48
CA VAL A 27 -1.80 17.05 30.20
C VAL A 27 -0.83 16.12 29.44
N SER A 28 -1.20 15.52 28.29
CA SER A 28 -0.24 14.66 27.56
C SER A 28 -0.49 14.54 26.05
N THR A 29 0.59 14.66 25.27
CA THR A 29 0.61 14.43 23.80
C THR A 29 0.19 13.00 23.43
N GLU A 30 0.45 12.04 24.31
CA GLU A 30 0.08 10.63 24.11
C GLU A 30 -1.44 10.42 24.13
N ASN A 31 -2.14 11.06 25.06
CA ASN A 31 -3.60 10.99 25.15
C ASN A 31 -4.29 11.63 23.94
N LEU A 32 -3.72 12.74 23.43
CA LEU A 32 -4.19 13.36 22.20
C LEU A 32 -4.05 12.42 20.99
N ASN A 33 -2.94 11.68 20.89
CA ASN A 33 -2.74 10.70 19.82
C ASN A 33 -3.70 9.51 19.93
N LYS A 34 -3.94 9.00 21.14
CA LYS A 34 -4.93 7.93 21.38
C LYS A 34 -6.34 8.35 20.96
N LEU A 35 -6.73 9.59 21.26
CA LEU A 35 -8.03 10.13 20.89
C LEU A 35 -8.17 10.27 19.36
N LYS A 36 -7.14 10.77 18.68
CA LYS A 36 -7.08 10.82 17.21
C LYS A 36 -7.18 9.42 16.59
N THR A 37 -6.46 8.44 17.13
CA THR A 37 -6.55 7.04 16.69
C THR A 37 -7.96 6.50 16.87
N LEU A 38 -8.61 6.76 18.00
CA LEU A 38 -9.97 6.28 18.27
C LEU A 38 -10.99 6.88 17.29
N ILE A 39 -10.87 8.18 16.98
CA ILE A 39 -11.71 8.84 15.98
C ILE A 39 -11.49 8.22 14.59
N ASN A 40 -10.24 7.97 14.19
CA ASN A 40 -9.92 7.34 12.90
C ASN A 40 -10.47 5.91 12.80
N VAL A 41 -10.43 5.13 13.89
CA VAL A 41 -11.01 3.78 13.93
C VAL A 41 -12.53 3.84 13.84
N ALA A 42 -13.18 4.74 14.57
CA ALA A 42 -14.63 4.91 14.48
C ALA A 42 -15.06 5.35 13.07
N TYR A 43 -14.30 6.25 12.44
CA TYR A 43 -14.51 6.67 11.07
C TYR A 43 -14.39 5.50 10.09
N ASP A 44 -13.33 4.69 10.21
CA ASP A 44 -13.14 3.49 9.40
C ASP A 44 -14.29 2.49 9.57
N MET A 45 -14.72 2.23 10.81
CA MET A 45 -15.85 1.36 11.10
C MET A 45 -17.15 1.83 10.43
N VAL A 46 -17.44 3.14 10.46
CA VAL A 46 -18.63 3.69 9.80
C VAL A 46 -18.51 3.59 8.29
N CYS A 47 -17.36 3.94 7.73
CA CYS A 47 -17.08 3.88 6.30
C CYS A 47 -17.11 2.44 5.77
N SER A 48 -16.75 1.44 6.57
CA SER A 48 -16.75 0.02 6.19
C SER A 48 -18.06 -0.71 6.48
N SER A 49 -18.92 -0.18 7.36
CA SER A 49 -20.18 -0.84 7.77
C SER A 49 -21.21 -0.94 6.66
N PHE A 50 -21.15 -0.04 5.68
CA PHE A 50 -22.07 -0.05 4.56
C PHE A 50 -21.34 0.33 3.28
N GLU A 51 -21.86 -0.14 2.15
CA GLU A 51 -21.38 0.27 0.85
C GLU A 51 -21.95 1.64 0.48
N TRP A 52 -21.28 2.70 0.94
CA TRP A 52 -21.68 4.07 0.65
C TRP A 52 -21.40 4.42 -0.82
N TRP A 53 -22.44 4.67 -1.60
CA TRP A 53 -22.34 4.98 -3.04
C TRP A 53 -21.39 6.14 -3.37
N PHE A 54 -21.23 7.10 -2.46
CA PHE A 54 -20.34 8.26 -2.63
C PHE A 54 -18.88 8.00 -2.20
N LEU A 55 -18.61 6.93 -1.45
CA LEU A 55 -17.25 6.49 -1.11
C LEU A 55 -16.71 5.46 -2.11
N GLN A 56 -17.57 4.93 -2.98
CA GLN A 56 -17.18 3.95 -3.99
C GLN A 56 -16.41 4.61 -5.14
N LYS A 57 -15.28 3.99 -5.52
CA LYS A 57 -14.53 4.35 -6.71
C LYS A 57 -14.29 3.10 -7.55
N LYS A 58 -14.66 3.15 -8.82
CA LYS A 58 -14.30 2.09 -9.77
C LYS A 58 -12.83 2.23 -10.14
N PHE A 59 -12.05 1.19 -9.88
CA PHE A 59 -10.72 1.03 -10.46
C PHE A 59 -10.67 -0.29 -11.24
N ILE A 60 -9.75 -0.37 -12.19
CA ILE A 60 -9.46 -1.60 -12.93
C ILE A 60 -8.04 -1.99 -12.54
N ILE A 61 -7.86 -3.19 -12.00
CA ILE A 61 -6.53 -3.82 -11.90
C ILE A 61 -6.40 -4.73 -13.11
N ASN A 62 -5.39 -4.45 -13.93
CA ASN A 62 -4.99 -5.37 -14.97
C ASN A 62 -4.06 -6.41 -14.34
N LEU A 63 -4.49 -7.67 -14.37
CA LEU A 63 -3.66 -8.79 -13.96
C LEU A 63 -2.98 -9.34 -15.21
N GLU A 64 -1.65 -9.38 -15.21
CA GLU A 64 -0.86 -10.00 -16.27
C GLU A 64 -0.52 -11.45 -15.85
N PRO A 65 -0.67 -12.44 -16.75
CA PRO A 65 -0.30 -13.81 -16.44
C PRO A 65 1.20 -13.93 -16.19
N PRO A 66 1.65 -14.88 -15.34
CA PRO A 66 3.07 -15.07 -15.10
C PRO A 66 3.79 -15.51 -16.38
N TYR A 67 4.94 -14.89 -16.66
CA TYR A 67 5.82 -15.24 -17.77
C TYR A 67 6.96 -16.14 -17.25
N SER A 68 7.00 -17.41 -17.68
CA SER A 68 7.96 -18.42 -17.20
C SER A 68 8.77 -19.10 -18.31
N THR A 69 8.89 -18.47 -19.47
CA THR A 69 9.61 -19.06 -20.61
C THR A 69 11.11 -18.77 -20.54
N GLY A 70 11.92 -19.79 -20.81
CA GLY A 70 13.37 -19.67 -20.98
C GLY A 70 14.15 -20.15 -19.75
N THR A 71 15.47 -19.97 -19.80
CA THR A 71 16.38 -20.22 -18.68
C THR A 71 17.10 -18.94 -18.31
N VAL A 72 17.57 -18.84 -17.08
CA VAL A 72 18.28 -17.67 -16.57
C VAL A 72 19.60 -18.09 -15.97
N ASP A 73 20.65 -17.36 -16.32
CA ASP A 73 21.95 -17.46 -15.68
C ASP A 73 22.04 -16.36 -14.63
N VAL A 74 22.10 -16.78 -13.36
CA VAL A 74 22.20 -15.89 -12.20
C VAL A 74 23.62 -16.00 -11.64
N THR A 75 24.25 -14.85 -11.39
CA THR A 75 25.54 -14.77 -10.69
C THR A 75 25.29 -14.25 -9.28
N GLU A 76 25.85 -14.92 -8.28
CA GLU A 76 25.72 -14.49 -6.88
C GLU A 76 26.15 -13.02 -6.72
N LYS A 77 25.31 -12.22 -6.04
CA LYS A 77 25.53 -10.76 -5.80
C LYS A 77 25.53 -9.89 -7.06
N SER A 78 25.09 -10.39 -8.20
CA SER A 78 24.84 -9.58 -9.40
C SER A 78 23.39 -9.14 -9.45
N SER A 79 23.16 -7.86 -9.76
CA SER A 79 21.82 -7.35 -10.12
C SER A 79 21.48 -7.57 -11.60
N ALA A 80 22.46 -7.94 -12.43
CA ALA A 80 22.24 -8.23 -13.84
C ALA A 80 21.95 -9.72 -14.05
N ILE A 81 20.79 -10.02 -14.65
CA ILE A 81 20.38 -11.37 -15.02
C ILE A 81 20.39 -11.49 -16.55
N VAL A 82 20.95 -12.59 -17.04
CA VAL A 82 20.98 -12.92 -18.47
C VAL A 82 20.08 -14.12 -18.71
N GLY A 83 19.13 -13.97 -19.63
CA GLY A 83 18.20 -15.01 -20.03
C GLY A 83 18.58 -15.66 -21.36
N SER A 84 18.19 -16.92 -21.54
CA SER A 84 18.26 -17.65 -22.81
C SER A 84 16.87 -18.11 -23.23
N SER A 85 16.54 -17.93 -24.51
CA SER A 85 15.19 -18.18 -25.06
C SER A 85 14.07 -17.40 -24.37
N THR A 86 14.39 -16.21 -23.85
CA THR A 86 13.46 -15.28 -23.21
C THR A 86 13.03 -14.16 -24.18
N LEU A 87 11.84 -13.60 -23.96
CA LEU A 87 11.27 -12.46 -24.71
C LEU A 87 10.81 -11.38 -23.72
N TRP A 88 11.70 -10.97 -22.83
CA TRP A 88 11.36 -10.08 -21.72
C TRP A 88 10.87 -8.71 -22.15
N SER A 89 11.44 -8.10 -23.19
CA SER A 89 11.03 -6.75 -23.63
C SER A 89 9.57 -6.66 -24.10
N ALA A 90 8.96 -7.79 -24.47
CA ALA A 90 7.57 -7.86 -24.91
C ALA A 90 6.59 -8.36 -23.84
N ASN A 91 7.09 -8.98 -22.76
CA ASN A 91 6.26 -9.71 -21.79
C ASN A 91 6.50 -9.29 -20.33
N VAL A 92 7.52 -8.47 -20.08
CA VAL A 92 7.93 -8.09 -18.73
C VAL A 92 8.12 -6.58 -18.70
N ALA A 93 7.42 -5.92 -17.78
CA ALA A 93 7.54 -4.48 -17.55
C ALA A 93 8.53 -4.19 -16.42
N ALA A 94 9.09 -2.97 -16.41
CA ALA A 94 9.75 -2.47 -15.21
C ALA A 94 8.76 -2.47 -14.03
N LYS A 95 9.23 -2.83 -12.83
CA LYS A 95 8.45 -3.08 -11.60
C LYS A 95 7.70 -4.41 -11.54
N ALA A 96 7.80 -5.27 -12.56
CA ALA A 96 7.36 -6.65 -12.42
C ALA A 96 8.23 -7.39 -11.39
N MET A 97 7.67 -8.44 -10.78
CA MET A 97 8.37 -9.29 -9.82
C MET A 97 9.02 -10.46 -10.55
N PHE A 98 10.27 -10.75 -10.20
CA PHE A 98 11.06 -11.85 -10.74
C PHE A 98 11.34 -12.87 -9.65
N ASN A 99 11.09 -14.14 -9.95
CA ASN A 99 11.43 -15.27 -9.10
C ASN A 99 12.12 -16.33 -9.96
N VAL A 100 13.17 -16.94 -9.41
CA VAL A 100 13.85 -18.08 -10.04
C VAL A 100 13.17 -19.34 -9.55
N ASP A 101 12.74 -20.20 -10.48
CA ASP A 101 12.10 -21.47 -10.13
C ASP A 101 13.02 -22.31 -9.23
N GLY A 102 12.52 -22.69 -8.04
CA GLY A 102 13.29 -23.36 -7.00
C GLY A 102 13.91 -22.45 -5.93
N ASP A 103 13.79 -21.13 -6.06
CA ASP A 103 14.18 -20.14 -5.03
C ASP A 103 12.94 -19.49 -4.39
N ALA A 104 13.03 -19.17 -3.10
CA ALA A 104 11.95 -18.53 -2.35
C ALA A 104 11.98 -17.00 -2.46
N GLU A 105 13.12 -16.43 -2.84
CA GLU A 105 13.30 -14.98 -2.88
C GLU A 105 12.66 -14.36 -4.14
N ILE A 106 12.05 -13.18 -3.98
CA ILE A 106 11.39 -12.44 -5.06
C ILE A 106 12.07 -11.09 -5.20
N TYR A 107 12.52 -10.77 -6.41
CA TYR A 107 13.23 -9.53 -6.70
C TYR A 107 12.41 -8.63 -7.62
N PRO A 108 12.31 -7.32 -7.35
CA PRO A 108 11.68 -6.39 -8.28
C PRO A 108 12.59 -6.14 -9.48
N ILE A 109 12.00 -6.02 -10.67
CA ILE A 109 12.72 -5.65 -11.89
C ILE A 109 12.86 -4.14 -11.96
N GLN A 110 14.09 -3.64 -11.93
CA GLN A 110 14.38 -2.21 -12.08
C GLN A 110 14.24 -1.77 -13.53
N SER A 111 14.81 -2.53 -14.47
CA SER A 111 14.76 -2.22 -15.89
C SER A 111 14.93 -3.46 -16.76
N VAL A 112 14.28 -3.45 -17.93
CA VAL A 112 14.43 -4.48 -18.96
C VAL A 112 15.32 -3.89 -20.05
N GLY A 113 16.56 -4.38 -20.16
CA GLY A 113 17.53 -3.91 -21.14
C GLY A 113 17.29 -4.50 -22.53
N SER A 114 16.87 -5.77 -22.60
CA SER A 114 16.57 -6.46 -23.86
C SER A 114 15.68 -7.68 -23.62
N ASN A 115 15.41 -8.46 -24.67
CA ASN A 115 14.72 -9.75 -24.55
C ASN A 115 15.44 -10.73 -23.62
N THR A 116 16.75 -10.56 -23.39
CA THR A 116 17.63 -11.48 -22.68
C THR A 116 18.42 -10.81 -21.55
N ALA A 117 18.16 -9.54 -21.24
CA ALA A 117 18.86 -8.82 -20.18
C ALA A 117 17.88 -8.02 -19.31
N ILE A 118 17.92 -8.29 -18.00
CA ILE A 118 17.15 -7.56 -16.98
C ILE A 118 18.10 -7.12 -15.86
N VAL A 119 17.81 -5.97 -15.26
CA VAL A 119 18.45 -5.51 -14.02
C VAL A 119 17.44 -5.55 -12.87
N LEU A 120 17.81 -6.22 -11.79
CA LEU A 120 17.04 -6.32 -10.55
C LEU A 120 17.28 -5.08 -9.68
N GLY A 121 16.20 -4.61 -9.04
CA GLY A 121 16.22 -3.58 -8.02
C GLY A 121 16.37 -4.16 -6.62
N VAL A 122 16.55 -3.28 -5.64
CA VAL A 122 16.50 -3.66 -4.22
C VAL A 122 15.07 -3.97 -3.78
N THR A 123 14.93 -5.03 -2.99
CA THR A 123 13.68 -5.64 -2.52
C THR A 123 12.77 -4.68 -1.74
N ASP A 124 13.31 -3.56 -1.24
CA ASP A 124 12.60 -2.55 -0.44
C ASP A 124 12.20 -1.28 -1.22
N THR A 125 12.16 -1.33 -2.55
CA THR A 125 11.63 -0.18 -3.29
C THR A 125 10.10 -0.21 -3.20
N GLU A 126 9.53 0.60 -2.30
CA GLU A 126 8.09 0.81 -2.18
C GLU A 126 7.45 0.93 -3.57
N VAL A 127 6.55 0.01 -3.89
CA VAL A 127 5.73 0.15 -5.08
C VAL A 127 4.69 1.23 -4.79
N THR A 128 5.04 2.48 -5.09
CA THR A 128 4.10 3.60 -5.02
C THR A 128 3.00 3.38 -6.07
N TYR A 129 1.87 2.81 -5.64
CA TYR A 129 0.68 2.74 -6.46
C TYR A 129 -0.06 4.07 -6.38
N LYS A 130 0.17 4.90 -7.40
CA LYS A 130 -0.36 6.27 -7.57
C LYS A 130 0.16 7.24 -6.51
N GLU A 131 0.56 8.41 -6.99
CA GLU A 131 0.88 9.58 -6.20
C GLU A 131 -0.27 9.89 -5.23
N TYR A 132 -0.18 9.38 -4.00
CA TYR A 132 -0.88 9.98 -2.88
C TYR A 132 0.16 10.73 -2.06
N THR A 133 0.44 11.96 -2.48
CA THR A 133 1.00 12.97 -1.60
C THR A 133 -0.14 13.45 -0.70
N ALA A 134 -0.27 12.84 0.48
CA ALA A 134 -0.86 13.54 1.61
C ALA A 134 0.12 14.65 2.02
N THR A 135 -0.04 15.82 1.42
CA THR A 135 0.53 17.04 1.97
C THR A 135 -0.35 17.42 3.16
N GLY A 136 0.24 17.38 4.36
CA GLY A 136 -0.34 18.00 5.56
C GLY A 136 -0.34 19.52 5.49
#